data_AF-A0A8B8CLN0-F1
#
_entry.id   AF-A0A8B8CLN0-F1
#
_cell.length_a   1.000
_cell.length_b   1.000
_cell.length_c   1.000
_cell.angle_alpha   90.00
_cell.angle_beta   90.00
_cell.angle_gamma   90.00
#
_symmetry.space_group_name_H-M   'P 1'
#
loop_
_entity.id
_entity.type
_entity.pdbx_description
1 polymer ?
#
loop_
_entity_poly.entity_id
_entity_poly.type
_entity_poly.pdbx_seq_one_letter_code
_entity_poly.pdbx_strand_id
1 'polypeptide(L)'
;MACIRCNSILKTCSIFLLLIHIGSGEFCSNTYGRTFQNKGSCTQLEHCVSNFNRETGQCPHNQCEPGWMGPGCQYENLVINSINRDKVFDGDMTTHRSINFARVNLNGSYRINALMIHTIGTFSLGDVRIKDHNLNVLPHLDLPQLLPTIYLVRPVTTTLLHLDFVRNIDIKEIEVFGGKNVALWKRTTQTSTYSDDGVYFTSDKAVDGNTDGNFAAKTCTHTAATTGNTWNVDLGGAFTLIAIKIYNRNNNHNLNREELMDFSCMARSEAEHIF
;
A
#
# COMPACT_ATOMS: atom_id res chain seq x y z
N MET A 1 3.18 -21.27 1.65
CA MET A 1 3.56 -20.25 0.63
C MET A 1 2.31 -19.58 0.09
N ALA A 2 2.26 -18.23 0.00
CA ALA A 2 1.11 -17.52 -0.57
C ALA A 2 1.36 -17.19 -2.06
N CYS A 3 0.59 -17.76 -2.98
CA CYS A 3 0.77 -17.58 -4.43
C CYS A 3 -0.49 -16.96 -5.04
N ILE A 4 -0.32 -15.93 -5.88
CA ILE A 4 -1.43 -15.35 -6.65
C ILE A 4 -1.29 -15.71 -8.11
N ARG A 5 -2.28 -16.42 -8.66
CA ARG A 5 -2.33 -16.79 -10.07
C ARG A 5 -3.31 -15.88 -10.81
N CYS A 6 -2.83 -15.23 -11.88
CA CYS A 6 -3.67 -14.54 -12.85
C CYS A 6 -3.74 -15.34 -14.16
N ASN A 7 -4.92 -15.59 -14.72
CA ASN A 7 -5.11 -16.25 -16.03
C ASN A 7 -5.49 -15.22 -17.12
N SER A 8 -4.90 -15.36 -18.31
CA SER A 8 -5.10 -14.63 -19.60
C SER A 8 -3.94 -13.71 -19.99
N ILE A 9 -3.89 -13.24 -21.26
CA ILE A 9 -2.74 -12.55 -21.88
C ILE A 9 -2.38 -11.30 -21.06
N LEU A 10 -1.46 -11.47 -20.11
CA LEU A 10 -1.07 -10.45 -19.15
C LEU A 10 -0.05 -9.53 -19.81
N LYS A 11 -0.56 -8.52 -20.53
CA LYS A 11 0.17 -7.28 -20.80
C LYS A 11 0.07 -6.39 -19.56
N THR A 12 0.56 -6.86 -18.42
CA THR A 12 0.38 -6.19 -17.12
C THR A 12 1.65 -5.44 -16.74
N CYS A 13 1.49 -4.18 -16.36
CA CYS A 13 2.59 -3.27 -16.09
C CYS A 13 2.91 -3.16 -14.61
N SER A 14 1.94 -3.38 -13.73
CA SER A 14 2.20 -3.44 -12.29
C SER A 14 1.11 -4.20 -11.54
N ILE A 15 1.45 -4.87 -10.45
CA ILE A 15 0.52 -5.51 -9.51
C ILE A 15 0.92 -5.09 -8.10
N PHE A 16 0.02 -4.38 -7.42
CA PHE A 16 0.14 -4.04 -6.00
C PHE A 16 -0.69 -5.02 -5.19
N LEU A 17 -0.05 -5.62 -4.20
CA LEU A 17 -0.71 -6.46 -3.21
C LEU A 17 -0.66 -5.74 -1.88
N LEU A 18 -1.80 -5.19 -1.46
CA LEU A 18 -1.90 -4.36 -0.26
C LEU A 18 -2.17 -5.24 0.95
N LEU A 19 -1.34 -5.10 1.99
CA LEU A 19 -1.47 -5.86 3.24
C LEU A 19 -2.21 -5.18 4.38
N ILE A 20 -2.72 -6.07 5.24
CA ILE A 20 -2.82 -5.88 6.68
C ILE A 20 -1.65 -6.63 7.35
N HIS A 21 -0.61 -5.89 7.73
CA HIS A 21 0.13 -6.22 8.94
C HIS A 21 0.91 -4.99 9.38
N ILE A 22 0.46 -4.32 10.45
CA ILE A 22 1.28 -3.33 11.14
C ILE A 22 1.99 -4.08 12.26
N GLY A 23 3.02 -4.84 11.87
CA GLY A 23 3.96 -5.40 12.82
C GLY A 23 4.99 -4.34 13.17
N SER A 24 5.26 -4.13 14.45
CA SER A 24 6.44 -3.40 14.90
C SER A 24 7.68 -4.05 14.25
N GLY A 25 8.33 -3.39 13.29
CA GLY A 25 9.55 -3.91 12.65
C GLY A 25 9.46 -4.24 11.15
N GLU A 26 8.33 -4.07 10.46
CA GLU A 26 8.22 -4.41 9.04
C GLU A 26 8.72 -3.33 8.07
N PHE A 27 10.01 -3.02 8.14
CA PHE A 27 10.69 -2.10 7.22
C PHE A 27 11.92 -2.77 6.61
N CYS A 28 12.35 -2.24 5.47
CA CYS A 28 13.53 -2.76 4.78
C CYS A 28 14.79 -2.30 5.51
N SER A 29 15.30 -3.12 6.43
CA SER A 29 16.58 -2.91 7.13
C SER A 29 17.58 -3.98 6.71
N ASN A 30 18.82 -3.56 6.43
CA ASN A 30 19.94 -4.49 6.20
C ASN A 30 20.30 -5.32 7.45
N THR A 31 20.03 -4.80 8.65
CA THR A 31 20.48 -5.37 9.93
C THR A 31 19.38 -6.17 10.64
N TYR A 32 18.13 -5.70 10.58
CA TYR A 32 17.00 -6.29 11.30
C TYR A 32 16.11 -7.18 10.43
N GLY A 33 16.44 -7.31 9.13
CA GLY A 33 15.85 -8.27 8.21
C GLY A 33 14.62 -7.76 7.45
N ARG A 34 14.75 -7.69 6.11
CA ARG A 34 13.80 -8.21 5.10
C ARG A 34 14.44 -8.06 3.70
N THR A 35 15.42 -8.93 3.40
CA THR A 35 16.09 -8.98 2.09
C THR A 35 16.47 -10.42 1.75
N PHE A 36 15.51 -11.25 1.32
CA PHE A 36 15.88 -12.50 0.66
C PHE A 36 16.26 -12.23 -0.79
N GLN A 37 17.59 -12.13 -0.97
CA GLN A 37 18.40 -12.33 -2.17
C GLN A 37 18.65 -11.14 -3.11
N ASN A 38 19.67 -10.35 -2.73
CA ASN A 38 20.73 -9.70 -3.53
C ASN A 38 20.36 -9.09 -4.90
N LYS A 39 20.72 -7.85 -5.25
CA LYS A 39 21.87 -7.01 -4.84
C LYS A 39 21.48 -5.53 -5.11
N GLY A 40 20.40 -5.06 -4.49
CA GLY A 40 19.72 -3.80 -4.85
C GLY A 40 18.32 -3.62 -4.24
N SER A 41 17.82 -4.59 -3.48
CA SER A 41 16.43 -4.71 -3.03
C SER A 41 15.97 -3.73 -1.93
N CYS A 42 16.83 -2.79 -1.52
CA CYS A 42 16.49 -1.61 -0.72
C CYS A 42 16.85 -0.33 -1.49
N THR A 43 16.87 -0.36 -2.82
CA THR A 43 16.93 0.85 -3.63
C THR A 43 15.59 1.54 -3.50
N GLN A 44 15.61 2.75 -2.93
CA GLN A 44 14.53 3.74 -2.90
C GLN A 44 13.14 3.10 -2.75
N LEU A 45 12.71 2.86 -1.51
CA LEU A 45 11.29 2.66 -1.26
C LEU A 45 10.69 4.06 -1.21
N GLU A 46 10.05 4.41 -2.32
CA GLU A 46 10.13 5.69 -3.05
C GLU A 46 9.34 6.84 -2.45
N HIS A 47 9.06 6.84 -1.15
CA HIS A 47 8.25 7.90 -0.57
C HIS A 47 8.88 8.56 0.63
N CYS A 48 10.21 8.46 0.76
CA CYS A 48 10.92 9.44 1.56
C CYS A 48 11.13 10.70 0.72
N VAL A 49 10.88 11.89 1.28
CA VAL A 49 11.19 13.18 0.62
C VAL A 49 12.68 13.30 0.29
N SER A 50 13.54 12.63 1.08
CA SER A 50 14.99 12.61 0.93
C SER A 50 15.53 11.18 1.00
N ASN A 51 16.86 11.01 0.99
CA ASN A 51 17.49 9.69 0.98
C ASN A 51 17.07 8.80 2.15
N PHE A 52 16.86 7.51 1.90
CA PHE A 52 16.49 6.51 2.90
C PHE A 52 17.69 5.98 3.72
N ASN A 53 17.52 5.76 5.03
CA ASN A 53 18.54 5.08 5.85
C ASN A 53 18.46 3.56 5.65
N ARG A 54 19.48 2.99 4.99
CA ARG A 54 19.56 1.55 4.66
C ARG A 54 19.76 0.64 5.88
N GLU A 55 20.29 1.15 6.98
CA GLU A 55 20.52 0.37 8.20
C GLU A 55 19.23 0.25 9.01
N THR A 56 18.54 1.37 9.25
CA THR A 56 17.32 1.39 10.07
C THR A 56 16.05 1.16 9.28
N GLY A 57 16.10 1.32 7.96
CA GLY A 57 14.91 1.25 7.13
C GLY A 57 13.96 2.44 7.27
N GLN A 58 14.43 3.56 7.82
CA GLN A 58 13.62 4.76 8.10
C GLN A 58 13.97 5.92 7.19
N CYS A 59 12.98 6.78 6.94
CA CYS A 59 13.20 8.07 6.28
C CYS A 59 13.81 9.08 7.27
N PRO A 60 14.78 9.90 6.86
CA PRO A 60 15.32 10.97 7.69
C PRO A 60 14.18 11.87 8.18
N HIS A 61 14.20 12.18 9.48
CA HIS A 61 13.19 13.02 10.13
C HIS A 61 11.74 12.52 9.98
N ASN A 62 11.52 11.25 9.60
CA ASN A 62 10.20 10.67 9.30
C ASN A 62 9.39 11.45 8.24
N GLN A 63 10.07 12.07 7.27
CA GLN A 63 9.39 12.83 6.21
C GLN A 63 9.02 11.94 5.03
N CYS A 64 7.71 11.82 4.79
CA CYS A 64 7.15 11.09 3.68
C CYS A 64 6.73 12.02 2.53
N GLU A 65 6.82 11.52 1.30
CA GLU A 65 6.18 12.15 0.17
C GLU A 65 4.66 12.19 0.36
N PRO A 66 3.96 13.19 -0.21
CA PRO A 66 2.51 13.27 -0.11
C PRO A 66 1.81 11.97 -0.52
N GLY A 67 0.87 11.52 0.30
CA GLY A 67 0.16 10.25 0.09
C GLY A 67 0.79 9.03 0.75
N TRP A 68 1.89 9.19 1.48
CA TRP A 68 2.59 8.11 2.15
C TRP A 68 2.85 8.40 3.62
N MET A 69 2.88 7.35 4.43
CA MET A 69 3.05 7.49 5.87
C MET A 69 3.59 6.22 6.55
N GLY A 70 3.71 6.31 7.87
CA GLY A 70 4.11 5.21 8.75
C GLY A 70 5.61 4.87 8.66
N PRO A 71 6.03 3.76 9.28
CA PRO A 71 7.44 3.36 9.30
C PRO A 71 8.02 3.21 7.89
N GLY A 72 9.08 3.98 7.61
CA GLY A 72 9.78 3.98 6.32
C GLY A 72 8.94 4.50 5.14
N CYS A 73 7.83 5.21 5.39
CA CYS A 73 6.92 5.76 4.37
C CYS A 73 6.42 4.70 3.39
N GLN A 74 6.05 3.52 3.92
CA GLN A 74 5.68 2.36 3.09
C GLN A 74 4.17 2.12 3.03
N TYR A 75 3.38 2.93 3.75
CA TYR A 75 1.94 2.80 3.80
C TYR A 75 1.28 3.94 3.03
N GLU A 76 0.28 3.62 2.23
CA GLU A 76 -0.56 4.62 1.56
C GLU A 76 -1.40 5.36 2.61
N ASN A 77 -1.42 6.69 2.54
CA ASN A 77 -2.31 7.54 3.31
C ASN A 77 -3.59 7.80 2.49
N LEU A 78 -4.68 7.11 2.84
CA LEU A 78 -5.94 7.15 2.08
C LEU A 78 -6.63 8.52 2.07
N VAL A 79 -6.25 9.41 2.98
CA VAL A 79 -6.94 10.71 3.15
C VAL A 79 -6.39 11.80 2.25
N ILE A 80 -5.19 11.62 1.67
CA ILE A 80 -4.60 12.54 0.72
C ILE A 80 -5.29 12.34 -0.64
N ASN A 81 -6.41 13.03 -0.84
CA ASN A 81 -7.21 12.95 -2.06
C ASN A 81 -7.98 14.24 -2.33
N SER A 82 -8.55 14.38 -3.53
CA SER A 82 -9.23 15.61 -3.96
C SER A 82 -10.51 15.98 -3.19
N ILE A 83 -11.05 15.05 -2.39
CA ILE A 83 -12.29 15.26 -1.63
C ILE A 83 -11.98 15.88 -0.26
N ASN A 84 -10.86 15.49 0.36
CA ASN A 84 -10.41 16.07 1.61
C ASN A 84 -9.64 17.35 1.34
N ARG A 85 -10.25 18.50 1.64
CA ARG A 85 -9.66 19.83 1.43
C ARG A 85 -9.25 20.52 2.73
N ASP A 86 -9.42 19.82 3.84
CA ASP A 86 -9.04 20.32 5.15
C ASP A 86 -7.52 20.21 5.30
N LYS A 87 -6.90 21.20 5.94
CA LYS A 87 -5.44 21.22 6.16
C LYS A 87 -4.95 20.12 7.10
N VAL A 88 -5.85 19.45 7.82
CA VAL A 88 -5.49 18.27 8.63
C VAL A 88 -5.38 16.99 7.79
N PHE A 89 -5.51 17.10 6.46
CA PHE A 89 -5.39 16.02 5.49
C PHE A 89 -4.54 16.46 4.28
N ASP A 90 -3.65 17.44 4.45
CA ASP A 90 -2.86 17.98 3.35
C ASP A 90 -1.46 17.37 3.25
N GLY A 91 -1.08 16.54 4.21
CA GLY A 91 0.24 15.91 4.30
C GLY A 91 1.34 16.87 4.78
N ASP A 92 1.01 18.10 5.14
CA ASP A 92 1.96 19.09 5.64
C ASP A 92 1.94 19.15 7.18
N MET A 93 2.91 18.46 7.77
CA MET A 93 3.15 18.39 9.21
C MET A 93 3.51 19.73 9.90
N THR A 94 3.64 20.81 9.13
CA THR A 94 3.86 22.16 9.65
C THR A 94 2.56 22.95 9.84
N THR A 95 1.48 22.56 9.17
CA THR A 95 0.17 23.18 9.37
C THR A 95 -0.57 22.51 10.52
N HIS A 96 -1.56 23.20 11.10
CA HIS A 96 -2.39 22.68 12.17
C HIS A 96 -3.73 23.41 12.30
N ARG A 97 -4.75 22.75 12.86
CA ARG A 97 -6.06 23.32 13.19
C ARG A 97 -6.58 22.82 14.53
N SER A 98 -7.14 23.75 15.31
CA SER A 98 -7.96 23.39 16.47
C SER A 98 -9.36 22.96 16.03
N ILE A 99 -9.71 21.69 16.24
CA ILE A 99 -10.99 21.09 15.85
C ILE A 99 -11.54 20.16 16.94
N ASN A 100 -12.86 20.04 17.01
CA ASN A 100 -13.55 19.03 17.82
C ASN A 100 -14.25 17.94 17.00
N PHE A 101 -14.17 18.01 15.66
CA PHE A 101 -14.62 16.93 14.79
C PHE A 101 -13.84 16.92 13.48
N ALA A 102 -13.71 15.75 12.87
CA ALA A 102 -13.21 15.58 11.51
C ALA A 102 -14.05 14.55 10.75
N ARG A 103 -14.26 14.79 9.45
CA ARG A 103 -14.88 13.83 8.53
C ARG A 103 -13.83 13.39 7.52
N VAL A 104 -13.54 12.10 7.51
CA VAL A 104 -12.45 11.53 6.70
C VAL A 104 -13.06 10.79 5.52
N ASN A 105 -13.05 11.43 4.34
CA ASN A 105 -13.58 10.81 3.14
C ASN A 105 -12.50 9.96 2.45
N LEU A 106 -12.77 8.68 2.24
CA LEU A 106 -11.77 7.76 1.70
C LEU A 106 -11.77 7.69 0.17
N ASN A 107 -12.69 8.38 -0.52
CA ASN A 107 -12.84 8.33 -1.98
C ASN A 107 -12.96 6.89 -2.54
N GLY A 108 -13.68 6.03 -1.82
CA GLY A 108 -13.85 4.62 -2.14
C GLY A 108 -14.15 3.81 -0.89
N SER A 109 -14.42 2.51 -1.05
CA SER A 109 -14.66 1.61 0.06
C SER A 109 -13.37 0.90 0.44
N TYR A 110 -12.90 1.10 1.68
CA TYR A 110 -11.64 0.55 2.16
C TYR A 110 -11.82 -0.18 3.47
N ARG A 111 -11.06 -1.27 3.63
CA ARG A 111 -10.95 -1.99 4.90
C ARG A 111 -9.92 -1.31 5.81
N ILE A 112 -10.41 -0.54 6.78
CA ILE A 112 -9.61 0.25 7.70
C ILE A 112 -9.21 -0.57 8.91
N ASN A 113 -7.94 -0.47 9.30
CA ASN A 113 -7.36 -1.18 10.45
C ASN A 113 -6.77 -0.22 11.48
N ALA A 114 -6.22 0.90 11.02
CA ALA A 114 -5.60 1.89 11.88
C ALA A 114 -5.65 3.28 11.23
N LEU A 115 -5.43 4.30 12.06
CA LEU A 115 -5.19 5.68 11.67
C LEU A 115 -4.15 6.29 12.61
N MET A 116 -3.55 7.41 12.21
CA MET A 116 -2.60 8.18 13.02
C MET A 116 -3.12 9.61 13.17
N ILE A 117 -3.02 10.19 14.36
CA ILE A 117 -3.44 11.57 14.63
C ILE A 117 -2.27 12.36 15.19
N HIS A 118 -1.68 13.25 14.41
CA HIS A 118 -0.59 14.11 14.83
C HIS A 118 -1.12 15.40 15.45
N THR A 119 -0.57 15.81 16.60
CA THR A 119 -1.04 16.99 17.35
C THR A 119 0.12 17.93 17.72
N ILE A 120 -0.18 19.18 18.09
CA ILE A 120 0.81 20.11 18.69
C ILE A 120 0.95 19.90 20.19
N GLY A 121 -0.15 19.57 20.87
CA GLY A 121 -0.21 19.43 22.33
C GLY A 121 -0.49 18.01 22.79
N THR A 122 -0.81 17.89 24.09
CA THR A 122 -1.20 16.62 24.70
C THR A 122 -2.52 16.13 24.12
N PHE A 123 -2.52 14.88 23.67
CA PHE A 123 -3.65 14.17 23.11
C PHE A 123 -3.78 12.84 23.85
N SER A 124 -5.00 12.51 24.30
CA SER A 124 -5.32 11.21 24.87
C SER A 124 -6.27 10.48 23.93
N LEU A 125 -6.10 9.16 23.77
CA LEU A 125 -7.00 8.35 22.95
C LEU A 125 -8.42 8.32 23.50
N GLY A 126 -8.60 8.50 24.82
CA GLY A 126 -9.92 8.71 25.42
C GLY A 126 -10.63 9.99 24.97
N ASP A 127 -9.91 10.93 24.33
CA ASP A 127 -10.50 12.17 23.80
C ASP A 127 -11.14 11.98 22.42
N VAL A 128 -10.97 10.83 21.74
CA VAL A 128 -11.49 10.60 20.38
C VAL A 128 -12.49 9.45 20.33
N ARG A 129 -13.58 9.67 19.60
CA ARG A 129 -14.56 8.64 19.23
C ARG A 129 -14.57 8.51 17.73
N ILE A 130 -14.32 7.29 17.25
CA ILE A 130 -14.27 6.98 15.83
C ILE A 130 -15.54 6.24 15.45
N LYS A 131 -16.17 6.66 14.36
CA LYS A 131 -17.37 6.01 13.83
C LYS A 131 -17.24 5.72 12.34
N ASP A 132 -17.94 4.69 11.89
CA ASP A 132 -18.08 4.37 10.46
C ASP A 132 -19.07 5.31 9.75
N HIS A 133 -19.33 5.04 8.47
CA HIS A 133 -20.30 5.78 7.65
C HIS A 133 -21.75 5.72 8.18
N ASN A 134 -22.08 4.72 9.00
CA ASN A 134 -23.40 4.56 9.64
C ASN A 134 -23.43 5.15 11.06
N LEU A 135 -22.37 5.86 11.48
CA LEU A 135 -22.19 6.43 12.81
C LEU A 135 -22.07 5.39 13.94
N ASN A 136 -21.76 4.13 13.62
CA ASN A 136 -21.47 3.12 14.62
C ASN A 136 -20.10 3.38 15.23
N VAL A 137 -20.01 3.39 16.57
CA VAL A 137 -18.73 3.59 17.27
C VAL A 137 -17.83 2.37 17.07
N LEU A 138 -16.60 2.62 16.62
CA LEU A 138 -15.58 1.62 16.36
C LEU A 138 -14.67 1.45 17.60
N PRO A 139 -14.64 0.27 18.24
CA PRO A 139 -13.72 0.00 19.33
C PRO A 139 -12.27 0.04 18.84
N HIS A 140 -11.39 0.66 19.64
CA HIS A 140 -9.97 0.77 19.33
C HIS A 140 -9.09 0.45 20.53
N LEU A 141 -7.83 0.12 20.25
CA LEU A 141 -6.78 -0.20 21.21
C LEU A 141 -5.73 0.89 21.27
N ASP A 142 -5.22 1.08 22.49
CA ASP A 142 -4.16 1.99 22.81
C ASP A 142 -2.88 1.17 23.02
N LEU A 143 -2.00 1.12 22.02
CA LEU A 143 -0.74 0.39 22.13
C LEU A 143 0.34 1.26 22.79
N PRO A 144 1.11 0.73 23.76
CA PRO A 144 2.00 1.52 24.63
C PRO A 144 3.30 2.01 23.98
N GLN A 145 3.38 2.17 22.65
CA GLN A 145 4.61 2.58 21.97
C GLN A 145 4.47 3.90 21.19
N LEU A 146 4.78 4.98 21.90
CA LEU A 146 5.40 6.25 21.45
C LEU A 146 4.78 7.09 20.32
N LEU A 147 3.71 6.67 19.62
CA LEU A 147 3.07 7.47 18.57
C LEU A 147 1.54 7.28 18.60
N PRO A 148 0.74 8.29 18.21
CA PRO A 148 -0.73 8.30 18.32
C PRO A 148 -1.39 7.46 17.21
N THR A 149 -0.90 6.23 17.01
CA THR A 149 -1.53 5.26 16.12
C THR A 149 -2.69 4.60 16.85
N ILE A 150 -3.87 4.69 16.26
CA ILE A 150 -5.11 4.14 16.78
C ILE A 150 -5.41 2.87 16.00
N TYR A 151 -5.42 1.73 16.68
CA TYR A 151 -5.74 0.45 16.06
C TYR A 151 -7.20 0.10 16.31
N LEU A 152 -7.95 -0.19 15.26
CA LEU A 152 -9.30 -0.70 15.40
C LEU A 152 -9.23 -2.15 15.90
N VAL A 153 -9.99 -2.47 16.95
CA VAL A 153 -10.08 -3.85 17.49
C VAL A 153 -10.55 -4.82 16.40
N ARG A 154 -11.44 -4.34 15.52
CA ARG A 154 -11.93 -5.08 14.36
C ARG A 154 -11.85 -4.19 13.13
N PRO A 155 -11.20 -4.63 12.04
CA PRO A 155 -11.18 -3.87 10.81
C PRO A 155 -12.59 -3.64 10.26
N VAL A 156 -12.85 -2.46 9.71
CA VAL A 156 -14.15 -2.08 9.15
C VAL A 156 -14.01 -1.73 7.68
N THR A 157 -14.94 -2.19 6.84
CA THR A 157 -15.04 -1.72 5.45
C THR A 157 -15.97 -0.51 5.42
N THR A 158 -15.44 0.66 5.06
CA THR A 158 -16.20 1.92 5.06
C THR A 158 -15.70 2.88 3.98
N THR A 159 -16.53 3.86 3.63
CA THR A 159 -16.18 4.97 2.72
C THR A 159 -15.88 6.27 3.45
N LEU A 160 -16.28 6.36 4.71
CA LEU A 160 -16.22 7.54 5.55
C LEU A 160 -15.90 7.13 6.99
N LEU A 161 -15.09 7.94 7.67
CA LEU A 161 -14.94 7.89 9.12
C LEU A 161 -15.34 9.24 9.72
N HIS A 162 -16.01 9.18 10.87
CA HIS A 162 -16.28 10.34 11.71
C HIS A 162 -15.40 10.26 12.95
N LEU A 163 -14.58 11.29 13.17
CA LEU A 163 -13.80 11.45 14.39
C LEU A 163 -14.44 12.57 15.19
N ASP A 164 -15.04 12.24 16.33
CA ASP A 164 -15.57 13.21 17.27
C ASP A 164 -14.59 13.33 18.44
N PHE A 165 -14.13 14.54 18.73
CA PHE A 165 -13.26 14.81 19.85
C PHE A 165 -14.05 15.41 21.02
N VAL A 166 -13.72 14.99 22.25
CA VAL A 166 -14.41 15.45 23.48
C VAL A 166 -14.22 16.96 23.71
N ARG A 167 -13.13 17.53 23.19
CA ARG A 167 -12.77 18.95 23.25
C ARG A 167 -12.14 19.37 21.93
N ASN A 168 -11.88 20.67 21.77
CA ASN A 168 -11.03 21.14 20.67
C ASN A 168 -9.59 20.64 20.89
N ILE A 169 -9.03 19.96 19.89
CA ILE A 169 -7.65 19.46 19.87
C ILE A 169 -6.94 20.13 18.71
N ASP A 170 -5.69 20.54 18.92
CA ASP A 170 -4.87 21.13 17.87
C ASP A 170 -4.19 20.03 17.04
N ILE A 171 -4.82 19.72 15.91
CA ILE A 171 -4.46 18.62 15.01
C ILE A 171 -3.55 19.17 13.92
N LYS A 172 -2.39 18.54 13.74
CA LYS A 172 -1.52 18.76 12.59
C LYS A 172 -2.05 18.02 11.38
N GLU A 173 -2.15 16.70 11.52
CA GLU A 173 -2.48 15.79 10.42
C GLU A 173 -3.23 14.57 10.95
N ILE A 174 -4.17 14.07 10.16
CA ILE A 174 -4.86 12.80 10.37
C ILE A 174 -4.57 11.93 9.17
N GLU A 175 -3.99 10.76 9.41
CA GLU A 175 -3.59 9.82 8.36
C GLU A 175 -4.34 8.50 8.53
N VAL A 176 -4.80 7.88 7.43
CA VAL A 176 -5.51 6.60 7.48
C VAL A 176 -4.77 5.53 6.69
N PHE A 177 -4.53 4.38 7.32
CA PHE A 177 -3.72 3.31 6.75
C PHE A 177 -4.45 2.61 5.60
N GLY A 178 -3.91 2.81 4.38
CA GLY A 178 -4.33 2.14 3.15
C GLY A 178 -3.63 0.81 2.88
N GLY A 179 -2.66 0.45 3.72
CA GLY A 179 -1.83 -0.74 3.55
C GLY A 179 -0.53 -0.45 2.82
N LYS A 180 0.30 -1.49 2.72
CA LYS A 180 1.62 -1.47 2.09
C LYS A 180 1.66 -2.46 0.94
N ASN A 181 2.32 -2.09 -0.16
CA ASN A 181 2.57 -3.03 -1.26
C ASN A 181 3.61 -4.07 -0.84
N VAL A 182 3.21 -5.34 -0.79
CA VAL A 182 4.13 -6.44 -0.45
C VAL A 182 4.47 -7.36 -1.58
N ALA A 183 3.87 -7.14 -2.75
CA ALA A 183 4.36 -7.73 -3.99
C ALA A 183 5.75 -7.19 -4.33
N LEU A 184 6.05 -5.97 -3.90
CA LEU A 184 7.24 -5.24 -4.29
C LEU A 184 8.53 -6.07 -4.09
N TRP A 185 9.28 -6.20 -5.17
CA TRP A 185 10.53 -6.95 -5.31
C TRP A 185 10.45 -8.42 -4.87
N LYS A 186 9.24 -9.00 -4.89
CA LYS A 186 9.06 -10.42 -4.63
C LYS A 186 9.43 -11.25 -5.84
N ARG A 187 9.70 -12.53 -5.59
CA ARG A 187 9.98 -13.48 -6.66
C ARG A 187 8.73 -13.68 -7.48
N THR A 188 8.87 -13.62 -8.78
CA THR A 188 7.77 -13.81 -9.72
C THR A 188 8.11 -14.89 -10.73
N THR A 189 7.08 -15.47 -11.32
CA THR A 189 7.19 -16.37 -12.46
C THR A 189 6.10 -16.03 -13.47
N GLN A 190 6.37 -16.31 -14.74
CA GLN A 190 5.35 -16.28 -15.78
C GLN A 190 5.55 -17.46 -16.73
N THR A 191 4.48 -17.88 -17.39
CA THR A 191 4.48 -19.06 -18.28
C THR A 191 5.52 -19.05 -19.39
N SER A 192 5.81 -17.87 -19.96
CA SER A 192 6.79 -17.64 -21.00
C SER A 192 7.22 -16.18 -20.99
N THR A 193 8.37 -15.86 -21.55
CA THR A 193 8.86 -14.48 -21.64
C THR A 193 8.92 -14.06 -23.09
N TYR A 194 8.18 -13.00 -23.42
CA TYR A 194 8.31 -12.33 -24.72
C TYR A 194 9.56 -11.45 -24.71
N SER A 195 10.22 -11.39 -25.86
CA SER A 195 11.35 -10.51 -26.09
C SER A 195 11.20 -9.79 -27.42
N ASP A 196 11.58 -8.51 -27.45
CA ASP A 196 11.58 -7.68 -28.65
C ASP A 196 12.82 -6.79 -28.65
N ASP A 197 13.54 -6.73 -29.76
CA ASP A 197 14.75 -5.92 -29.92
C ASP A 197 15.77 -6.08 -28.76
N GLY A 198 16.01 -7.33 -28.33
CA GLY A 198 16.93 -7.64 -27.22
C GLY A 198 16.42 -7.30 -25.82
N VAL A 199 15.19 -6.78 -25.69
CA VAL A 199 14.55 -6.49 -24.41
C VAL A 199 13.70 -7.68 -23.97
N TYR A 200 13.85 -8.10 -22.72
CA TYR A 200 13.03 -9.16 -22.12
C TYR A 200 11.95 -8.56 -21.20
N PHE A 201 10.71 -8.95 -21.41
CA PHE A 201 9.56 -8.50 -20.62
C PHE A 201 9.24 -9.52 -19.51
N THR A 202 10.21 -9.64 -18.59
CA THR A 202 10.24 -10.61 -17.49
C THR A 202 9.19 -10.30 -16.42
N SER A 203 8.85 -11.31 -15.61
CA SER A 203 7.75 -11.25 -14.64
C SER A 203 7.98 -10.30 -13.47
N ASP A 204 9.23 -9.99 -13.12
CA ASP A 204 9.62 -9.11 -12.01
C ASP A 204 9.23 -7.65 -12.25
N LYS A 205 9.04 -7.26 -13.50
CA LYS A 205 8.56 -5.93 -13.89
C LYS A 205 7.19 -5.59 -13.29
N ALA A 206 6.31 -6.57 -13.06
CA ALA A 206 5.01 -6.31 -12.42
C ALA A 206 5.13 -5.98 -10.92
N VAL A 207 6.31 -6.11 -10.31
CA VAL A 207 6.54 -5.86 -8.88
C VAL A 207 7.76 -4.96 -8.63
N ASP A 208 8.17 -4.19 -9.63
CA ASP A 208 9.29 -3.24 -9.51
C ASP A 208 8.88 -1.88 -8.92
N GLY A 209 7.57 -1.64 -8.75
CA GLY A 209 7.00 -0.40 -8.21
C GLY A 209 6.62 0.61 -9.29
N ASN A 210 7.02 0.40 -10.53
CA ASN A 210 6.67 1.25 -11.65
C ASN A 210 5.23 0.95 -12.11
N THR A 211 4.41 1.98 -12.20
CA THR A 211 3.00 1.89 -12.65
C THR A 211 2.79 2.34 -14.08
N ASP A 212 3.85 2.74 -14.79
CA ASP A 212 3.76 3.21 -16.16
C ASP A 212 3.25 2.10 -17.09
N GLY A 213 2.04 2.32 -17.60
CA GLY A 213 1.38 1.42 -18.54
C GLY A 213 1.99 1.44 -19.94
N ASN A 214 2.86 2.40 -20.25
CA ASN A 214 3.37 2.58 -21.60
C ASN A 214 4.35 1.46 -21.96
N PHE A 215 3.98 0.64 -22.93
CA PHE A 215 4.85 -0.46 -23.35
C PHE A 215 6.22 -0.02 -23.87
N ALA A 216 6.30 1.17 -24.49
CA ALA A 216 7.56 1.72 -24.95
C ALA A 216 8.51 2.08 -23.80
N ALA A 217 7.99 2.27 -22.57
CA ALA A 217 8.79 2.46 -21.37
C ALA A 217 9.50 1.16 -20.92
N LYS A 218 9.13 0.00 -21.48
CA LYS A 218 9.74 -1.31 -21.18
C LYS A 218 9.63 -1.73 -19.71
N THR A 219 8.60 -1.22 -19.03
CA THR A 219 8.27 -1.43 -17.61
C THR A 219 7.25 -2.54 -17.38
N CYS A 220 6.66 -3.11 -18.43
CA CYS A 220 5.61 -4.11 -18.31
C CYS A 220 6.11 -5.55 -18.46
N THR A 221 5.37 -6.50 -17.89
CA THR A 221 5.54 -7.93 -18.18
C THR A 221 4.90 -8.29 -19.53
N HIS A 222 5.38 -9.35 -20.19
CA HIS A 222 4.74 -9.86 -21.40
C HIS A 222 5.08 -11.34 -21.62
N THR A 223 4.04 -12.16 -21.81
CA THR A 223 4.18 -13.58 -22.16
C THR A 223 4.30 -13.78 -23.66
N ALA A 224 5.05 -14.79 -24.12
CA ALA A 224 5.19 -15.09 -25.54
C ALA A 224 4.02 -15.93 -26.10
N ALA A 225 3.40 -16.76 -25.25
CA ALA A 225 2.30 -17.63 -25.66
C ALA A 225 0.99 -16.85 -25.88
N THR A 226 0.14 -17.36 -26.77
CA THR A 226 -1.15 -16.76 -27.12
C THR A 226 -2.31 -17.24 -26.24
N THR A 227 -2.16 -18.36 -25.52
CA THR A 227 -3.19 -18.94 -24.64
C THR A 227 -2.56 -19.55 -23.38
N GLY A 228 -3.36 -19.72 -22.33
CA GLY A 228 -2.91 -20.37 -21.08
C GLY A 228 -1.90 -19.56 -20.26
N ASN A 229 -1.77 -18.26 -20.53
CA ASN A 229 -0.79 -17.40 -19.86
C ASN A 229 -1.10 -17.24 -18.38
N THR A 230 -0.06 -17.40 -17.56
CA THR A 230 -0.12 -17.11 -16.14
C THR A 230 1.07 -16.28 -15.69
N TRP A 231 0.82 -15.43 -14.71
CA TRP A 231 1.82 -14.74 -13.90
C TRP A 231 1.57 -15.08 -12.43
N ASN A 232 2.65 -15.30 -11.68
CA ASN A 232 2.61 -15.59 -10.26
C ASN A 232 3.64 -14.77 -9.48
N VAL A 233 3.32 -14.49 -8.23
CA VAL A 233 4.25 -13.91 -7.24
C VAL A 233 4.26 -14.76 -5.98
N ASP A 234 5.47 -15.05 -5.50
CA ASP A 234 5.72 -15.67 -4.20
C ASP A 234 6.02 -14.58 -3.18
N LEU A 235 5.08 -14.37 -2.25
CA LEU A 235 5.22 -13.33 -1.23
C LEU A 235 6.24 -13.66 -0.15
N GLY A 236 6.72 -14.91 -0.08
CA GLY A 236 7.69 -15.37 0.92
C GLY A 236 7.08 -15.56 2.33
N GLY A 237 5.76 -15.44 2.47
CA GLY A 237 5.06 -15.56 3.74
C GLY A 237 3.54 -15.56 3.57
N ALA A 238 2.83 -15.83 4.67
CA ALA A 238 1.37 -15.72 4.73
C ALA A 238 0.96 -14.28 5.04
N PHE A 239 -0.08 -13.82 4.35
CA PHE A 239 -0.44 -12.42 4.31
C PHE A 239 -1.94 -12.23 4.23
N THR A 240 -2.48 -11.32 5.04
CA THR A 240 -3.87 -10.89 4.91
C THR A 240 -3.93 -9.74 3.92
N LEU A 241 -4.37 -10.04 2.70
CA LEU A 241 -4.53 -9.05 1.63
C LEU A 241 -5.83 -8.27 1.80
N ILE A 242 -5.78 -6.95 1.69
CA ILE A 242 -6.97 -6.06 1.69
C ILE A 242 -7.39 -5.64 0.30
N ALA A 243 -6.44 -5.55 -0.62
CA ALA A 243 -6.70 -5.16 -1.99
C ALA A 243 -5.60 -5.69 -2.91
N ILE A 244 -5.98 -5.89 -4.16
CA ILE A 244 -5.07 -6.18 -5.27
C ILE A 244 -5.33 -5.08 -6.29
N LYS A 245 -4.35 -4.18 -6.53
CA LYS A 245 -4.43 -3.18 -7.60
C LYS A 245 -3.61 -3.69 -8.79
N ILE A 246 -4.19 -3.73 -9.98
CA ILE A 246 -3.52 -4.19 -11.21
C ILE A 246 -3.46 -3.01 -12.18
N TYR A 247 -2.27 -2.69 -12.66
CA TYR A 247 -2.01 -1.65 -13.64
C TYR A 247 -1.79 -2.32 -14.99
N ASN A 248 -2.73 -2.09 -15.90
CA ASN A 248 -2.69 -2.66 -17.23
C ASN A 248 -1.80 -1.83 -18.17
N ARG A 249 -1.31 -2.44 -19.25
CA ARG A 249 -0.67 -1.73 -20.35
C ARG A 249 -1.62 -0.70 -20.95
N ASN A 250 -1.16 0.54 -21.01
CA ASN A 250 -1.75 1.57 -21.84
C ASN A 250 -0.97 1.59 -23.17
N ASN A 251 -1.70 1.43 -24.28
CA ASN A 251 -1.16 1.63 -25.62
C ASN A 251 -1.68 2.98 -26.08
N ASN A 252 -0.83 4.01 -26.04
CA ASN A 252 -1.18 5.30 -26.62
C ASN A 252 -1.47 5.14 -28.12
N HIS A 253 -2.67 5.59 -28.52
CA HIS A 253 -3.21 5.81 -29.87
C HIS A 253 -3.87 4.64 -30.63
N ASN A 254 -5.21 4.78 -30.76
CA ASN A 254 -6.00 4.58 -31.98
C ASN A 254 -6.05 3.21 -32.69
N LEU A 255 -5.81 2.06 -32.05
CA LEU A 255 -6.24 0.77 -32.59
C LEU A 255 -6.69 -0.17 -31.47
N ASN A 256 -7.94 -0.62 -31.56
CA ASN A 256 -8.60 -1.73 -30.86
C ASN A 256 -8.03 -2.09 -29.47
N ARG A 257 -8.79 -1.74 -28.42
CA ARG A 257 -8.55 -2.19 -27.04
C ARG A 257 -8.42 -3.72 -27.01
N GLU A 258 -7.21 -4.25 -26.90
CA GLU A 258 -7.01 -5.52 -26.19
C GLU A 258 -7.12 -5.20 -24.70
N GLU A 259 -8.36 -4.97 -24.25
CA GLU A 259 -8.70 -5.01 -22.84
C GLU A 259 -8.25 -6.37 -22.29
N LEU A 260 -7.71 -6.38 -21.07
CA LEU A 260 -7.68 -7.58 -20.24
C LEU A 260 -9.14 -7.99 -20.00
N MET A 261 -9.75 -8.70 -20.95
CA MET A 261 -11.04 -9.34 -20.80
C MET A 261 -10.80 -10.73 -20.21
N ASP A 262 -11.62 -11.09 -19.22
CA ASP A 262 -11.56 -12.34 -18.46
C ASP A 262 -10.20 -12.62 -17.80
N PHE A 263 -9.98 -12.02 -16.63
CA PHE A 263 -8.91 -12.41 -15.71
C PHE A 263 -9.48 -12.93 -14.39
N SER A 264 -8.81 -13.93 -13.82
CA SER A 264 -9.12 -14.45 -12.48
C SER A 264 -7.85 -14.35 -11.64
N CYS A 265 -7.92 -13.65 -10.50
CA CYS A 265 -6.87 -13.63 -9.50
C CYS A 265 -7.22 -14.64 -8.40
N MET A 266 -6.34 -15.62 -8.16
CA MET A 266 -6.52 -16.60 -7.08
C MET A 266 -5.36 -16.50 -6.11
N ALA A 267 -5.59 -16.04 -4.87
CA ALA A 267 -4.65 -16.18 -3.77
C ALA A 267 -4.75 -17.59 -3.16
N ARG A 268 -3.62 -18.29 -3.05
CA ARG A 268 -3.52 -19.63 -2.45
C ARG A 268 -2.57 -19.57 -1.28
N SER A 269 -2.95 -20.09 -0.12
CA SER A 269 -2.02 -20.44 0.97
C SER A 269 -1.69 -21.92 0.88
N GLU A 270 -0.46 -22.27 0.52
CA GLU A 270 0.07 -23.61 0.76
C GLU A 270 0.41 -23.70 2.25
N ALA A 271 -0.47 -24.34 3.02
CA ALA A 271 -0.08 -24.89 4.31
C ALA A 271 0.79 -26.11 4.01
N GLU A 272 2.08 -26.04 4.35
CA GLU A 272 2.90 -27.25 4.38
C GLU A 272 2.31 -28.16 5.47
N HIS A 273 1.77 -29.30 5.05
CA HIS A 273 1.62 -30.45 5.93
C HIS A 273 3.03 -30.89 6.34
N ILE A 274 3.47 -30.47 7.53
CA ILE A 274 4.61 -31.07 8.22
C ILE A 274 3.99 -32.04 9.23
N PHE A 275 3.98 -33.33 8.88
CA PHE A 275 3.81 -34.43 9.83
C PHE A 275 5.16 -34.78 10.45
#